data_AF-A0A7D9M3H0-F1
#
_entry.id   AF-A0A7D9M3H0-F1
#
_cell.length_a   1.000
_cell.length_b   1.000
_cell.length_c   1.000
_cell.angle_alpha   90.00
_cell.angle_beta   90.00
_cell.angle_gamma   90.00
#
_symmetry.space_group_name_H-M   'P 1'
#
loop_
_entity.id
_entity.type
_entity.pdbx_description
1 polymer ?
#
loop_
_entity_poly.entity_id
_entity_poly.type
_entity_poly.pdbx_seq_one_letter_code
_entity_poly.pdbx_strand_id
1 'polypeptide(L)'
;MIELTDRTLLKYLSLMLVAVLCYLMIWTWTQTHESEIKMTSAGFKYKRCVREWFSNAIEIGEVLLLLWGVWLCLRVRNAPSAYNESKYIAWCIYNTVFIMILVGLL
;
A
#
# COMPACT_ATOMS: atom_id res chain seq x y z
N MET A 1 14.17 27.25 -11.49
CA MET A 1 13.24 26.25 -12.06
C MET A 1 13.92 24.92 -11.89
N ILE A 2 13.52 24.13 -10.89
CA ILE A 2 14.10 22.80 -10.69
C ILE A 2 13.45 21.97 -11.79
N GLU A 3 14.19 21.67 -12.85
CA GLU A 3 13.75 20.66 -13.82
C GLU A 3 13.65 19.35 -13.05
N LEU A 4 12.43 18.98 -12.67
CA LEU A 4 12.12 17.65 -12.19
C LEU A 4 12.41 16.71 -13.35
N THR A 5 13.66 16.28 -13.46
CA THR A 5 14.06 15.25 -14.42
C THR A 5 13.22 14.03 -14.11
N ASP A 6 12.37 13.60 -15.05
CA ASP A 6 11.46 12.46 -14.89
C ASP A 6 12.17 11.19 -14.40
N ARG A 7 13.46 11.05 -14.74
CA ARG A 7 14.33 9.96 -14.29
C ARG A 7 14.46 9.89 -12.76
N THR A 8 14.41 11.02 -12.06
CA THR A 8 14.48 11.07 -10.60
C THR A 8 13.19 10.53 -9.99
N LEU A 9 12.02 10.91 -10.51
CA LEU A 9 10.73 10.37 -10.08
C LEU A 9 10.64 8.86 -10.37
N LEU A 10 11.03 8.43 -11.57
CA LEU A 10 11.11 7.03 -11.96
C LEU A 10 12.05 6.21 -11.08
N LYS A 11 13.17 6.78 -10.64
CA LYS A 11 14.08 6.11 -9.69
C LYS A 11 13.40 5.84 -8.35
N TYR A 12 12.67 6.82 -7.79
CA TYR A 12 11.95 6.63 -6.53
C TYR A 12 10.78 5.64 -6.67
N LEU A 13 10.03 5.71 -7.77
CA LEU A 13 8.96 4.76 -8.06
C LEU A 13 9.51 3.33 -8.21
N SER A 14 10.60 3.18 -8.97
CA SER A 14 11.27 1.89 -9.16
C SER A 14 11.79 1.33 -7.83
N LEU A 15 12.38 2.17 -6.98
CA LEU A 15 12.83 1.76 -5.64
C LEU A 15 11.68 1.22 -4.78
N MET A 16 10.53 1.91 -4.76
CA MET A 16 9.34 1.48 -4.04
C MET A 16 8.81 0.14 -4.57
N LEU A 17 8.75 -0.01 -5.90
CA LEU A 17 8.28 -1.25 -6.54
C LEU A 17 9.19 -2.44 -6.21
N VAL A 18 10.50 -2.25 -6.30
CA VAL A 18 11.49 -3.29 -5.95
C VAL A 18 11.37 -3.70 -4.49
N ALA A 19 11.17 -2.74 -3.57
CA ALA A 19 10.97 -3.07 -2.15
C ALA A 19 9.74 -3.97 -1.92
N VAL A 20 8.61 -3.69 -2.59
CA VAL A 20 7.40 -4.52 -2.52
C VAL A 20 7.64 -5.89 -3.11
N LEU A 21 8.31 -5.98 -4.27
CA LEU A 21 8.64 -7.27 -4.89
C LEU A 21 9.53 -8.13 -4.00
N CYS A 22 10.56 -7.53 -3.38
CA CYS A 22 11.42 -8.23 -2.42
C CYS A 22 10.64 -8.75 -1.22
N TYR A 23 9.75 -7.92 -0.66
CA TYR A 23 8.86 -8.34 0.43
C TYR A 23 8.00 -9.55 0.02
N LEU A 24 7.38 -9.50 -1.17
CA LEU A 24 6.54 -10.60 -1.67
C LEU A 24 7.34 -11.88 -1.90
N MET A 25 8.58 -11.78 -2.38
CA MET A 25 9.48 -12.92 -2.53
C MET A 25 9.82 -13.56 -1.18
N ILE A 26 10.18 -12.74 -0.18
CA ILE A 26 10.47 -13.22 1.17
C ILE A 26 9.24 -13.92 1.75
N TRP A 27 8.06 -13.29 1.65
CA TRP A 27 6.81 -13.86 2.15
C TRP A 27 6.49 -15.21 1.49
N THR A 28 6.64 -15.29 0.16
CA THR A 28 6.41 -16.53 -0.61
C THR A 28 7.37 -17.64 -0.20
N TRP A 29 8.62 -17.32 0.14
CA TRP A 29 9.60 -18.30 0.62
C TRP A 29 9.35 -18.75 2.06
N THR A 30 8.92 -17.84 2.93
CA THR A 30 8.73 -18.15 4.36
C THR A 30 7.42 -18.85 4.66
N GLN A 31 6.39 -18.66 3.82
CA GLN A 31 5.04 -19.11 4.14
C GLN A 31 4.79 -20.52 3.60
N THR A 32 4.73 -21.50 4.49
CA THR A 32 4.10 -22.79 4.19
C THR A 32 2.59 -22.56 4.13
N HIS A 33 1.97 -22.82 2.97
CA HIS A 33 0.54 -22.59 2.74
C HIS A 33 -0.33 -23.59 3.52
N GLU A 34 -0.41 -23.44 4.85
CA GLU A 34 -1.33 -24.21 5.67
C GLU A 34 -2.72 -23.54 5.70
N SER A 35 -3.75 -24.33 5.44
CA SER A 35 -5.14 -23.89 5.51
C SER A 35 -5.76 -24.38 6.83
N GLU A 36 -6.24 -23.45 7.65
CA GLU A 36 -7.00 -23.78 8.85
C GLU A 36 -8.47 -24.03 8.52
N ILE A 37 -9.08 -25.04 9.14
CA ILE A 37 -10.52 -25.28 9.07
C ILE A 37 -11.15 -24.62 10.30
N LYS A 38 -11.92 -23.55 10.10
CA LYS A 38 -12.70 -22.91 11.17
C LYS A 38 -14.18 -23.28 11.09
N MET A 39 -14.82 -23.33 12.25
CA MET A 39 -16.26 -23.61 12.36
C MET A 39 -17.01 -22.31 12.66
N THR A 40 -18.04 -22.03 11.86
CA THR A 40 -18.99 -20.94 12.12
C THR A 40 -19.94 -21.34 13.25
N SER A 41 -20.50 -20.37 13.97
CA SER A 41 -21.48 -20.59 15.06
C SER A 41 -22.70 -21.43 14.65
N ALA A 42 -23.07 -21.41 13.37
CA ALA A 42 -24.10 -22.26 12.76
C ALA A 42 -23.64 -23.68 12.34
N GLY A 43 -22.41 -24.09 12.67
CA GLY A 43 -21.89 -25.45 12.45
C GLY A 43 -21.20 -25.70 11.10
N PHE A 44 -21.15 -24.71 10.20
CA PHE A 44 -20.47 -24.85 8.91
C PHE A 44 -18.94 -24.78 9.03
N LYS A 45 -18.24 -25.67 8.32
CA LYS A 45 -16.77 -25.70 8.23
C LYS A 45 -16.30 -24.96 6.99
N TYR A 46 -15.35 -24.04 7.13
CA TYR A 46 -14.71 -23.38 6.01
C TYR A 46 -13.19 -23.43 6.14
N LYS A 47 -12.50 -23.60 5.01
CA LYS A 47 -11.04 -23.51 4.93
C LYS A 47 -10.65 -22.05 4.74
N ARG A 48 -9.72 -21.55 5.55
CA ARG A 48 -9.14 -20.22 5.41
C ARG A 48 -7.62 -20.31 5.49
N CYS A 49 -6.91 -19.45 4.75
CA CYS A 49 -5.48 -19.26 4.98
C CYS A 49 -5.26 -18.60 6.34
N VAL A 50 -4.22 -19.03 7.04
CA VAL A 50 -3.83 -18.45 8.34
C VAL A 50 -3.30 -17.04 8.11
N ARG A 51 -3.74 -16.11 8.96
CA ARG A 51 -3.25 -14.72 8.94
C ARG A 51 -2.01 -14.65 9.80
N GLU A 52 -0.86 -14.66 9.13
CA GLU A 52 0.44 -14.59 9.79
C GLU A 52 0.88 -13.15 10.04
N TRP A 53 1.95 -12.98 10.82
CA TRP A 53 2.60 -11.70 11.07
C TRP A 53 2.90 -10.92 9.78
N PHE A 54 3.31 -11.62 8.71
CA PHE A 54 3.56 -11.00 7.40
C PHE A 54 2.32 -10.27 6.87
N SER A 55 1.12 -10.85 6.99
CA SER A 55 -0.12 -10.20 6.55
C SER A 55 -0.40 -8.89 7.30
N ASN A 56 -0.05 -8.80 8.59
CA ASN A 56 -0.19 -7.55 9.34
C ASN A 56 0.90 -6.53 8.94
N ALA A 57 2.11 -7.01 8.62
CA ALA A 57 3.22 -6.16 8.23
C ALA A 57 2.97 -5.44 6.88
N ILE A 58 2.37 -6.13 5.89
CA ILE A 58 2.02 -5.49 4.61
C ILE A 58 0.94 -4.43 4.79
N GLU A 59 -0.08 -4.71 5.60
CA GLU A 59 -1.17 -3.77 5.88
C GLU A 59 -0.64 -2.47 6.51
N ILE A 60 0.27 -2.59 7.50
CA ILE A 60 0.94 -1.43 8.10
C ILE A 60 1.83 -0.71 7.06
N GLY A 61 2.55 -1.47 6.23
CA GLY A 61 3.41 -0.93 5.18
C GLY A 61 2.66 -0.10 4.15
N GLU A 62 1.48 -0.54 3.71
CA GLU A 62 0.63 0.20 2.79
C GLU A 62 0.13 1.52 3.39
N VAL A 63 -0.30 1.52 4.65
CA VAL A 63 -0.72 2.75 5.34
C VAL A 63 0.43 3.75 5.45
N LEU A 64 1.63 3.30 5.82
CA LEU A 64 2.81 4.16 5.89
C LEU A 64 3.20 4.73 4.52
N LEU A 65 3.13 3.91 3.47
CA LEU A 65 3.42 4.33 2.09
C LEU A 65 2.43 5.40 1.62
N LEU A 66 1.14 5.21 1.89
CA LEU A 66 0.11 6.19 1.56
C LEU A 66 0.29 7.51 2.32
N LEU A 67 0.58 7.46 3.63
CA LEU A 67 0.88 8.65 4.43
C LEU A 67 2.11 9.39 3.91
N TRP A 68 3.15 8.66 3.52
CA TRP A 68 4.33 9.25 2.88
C TRP A 68 3.99 9.89 1.53
N GLY A 69 3.11 9.26 0.74
CA GLY A 69 2.56 9.81 -0.49
C GLY A 69 1.84 11.15 -0.27
N VAL A 70 0.97 11.24 0.75
CA VAL A 70 0.31 12.51 1.11
C VAL A 70 1.35 13.57 1.47
N TRP A 71 2.32 13.23 2.31
CA TRP A 71 3.39 14.16 2.71
C TRP A 71 4.20 14.66 1.51
N LEU A 72 4.53 13.78 0.57
CA LEU A 72 5.23 14.14 -0.67
C LEU A 72 4.40 15.08 -1.54
N CYS A 73 3.10 14.79 -1.74
CA CYS A 73 2.18 15.66 -2.47
C CYS A 73 2.08 17.05 -1.83
N LEU A 74 2.05 17.14 -0.50
CA LEU A 74 2.03 18.42 0.22
C LEU A 74 3.35 19.19 0.05
N ARG A 75 4.48 18.50 0.03
CA ARG A 75 5.81 19.13 -0.14
C ARG A 75 6.02 19.68 -1.55
N VAL A 76 5.49 19.00 -2.56
CA VAL A 76 5.61 19.39 -3.97
C VAL A 76 4.52 20.40 -4.39
N ARG A 77 3.50 20.66 -3.56
CA ARG A 77 2.37 21.56 -3.86
C ARG A 77 2.78 22.98 -4.30
N ASN A 78 3.91 23.48 -3.84
CA ASN A 78 4.41 24.81 -4.19
C ASN A 78 5.19 24.86 -5.51
N ALA A 79 5.41 23.72 -6.17
CA ALA A 79 6.01 23.70 -7.49
C ALA A 79 5.00 24.25 -8.53
N PRO A 80 5.42 25.17 -9.42
CA PRO A 80 4.55 25.67 -10.48
C PRO A 80 4.23 24.52 -11.44
N SER A 81 3.02 23.98 -11.34
CA SER A 81 2.50 22.96 -12.25
C SER A 81 1.66 23.64 -13.33
N ALA A 82 1.89 23.29 -14.60
CA ALA A 82 1.08 23.77 -15.72
C ALA A 82 -0.37 23.24 -15.68
N TYR A 83 -0.63 22.19 -14.89
CA TYR A 83 -1.92 21.50 -14.82
C TYR A 83 -2.26 21.12 -13.37
N ASN A 84 -3.54 21.01 -13.02
CA ASN A 84 -4.02 20.67 -11.67
C ASN A 84 -3.82 19.19 -11.27
N GLU A 85 -2.82 18.50 -11.84
CA GLU A 85 -2.55 17.07 -11.65
C GLU A 85 -2.31 16.71 -10.18
N SER A 86 -1.55 17.53 -9.46
CA SER A 86 -1.24 17.31 -8.03
C SER A 86 -2.50 17.28 -7.16
N LYS A 87 -3.55 18.02 -7.55
CA LYS A 87 -4.84 17.99 -6.83
C LYS A 87 -5.48 16.63 -7.01
N TYR A 88 -5.66 16.15 -8.25
CA TYR A 88 -6.30 14.86 -8.52
C TYR A 88 -5.59 13.68 -7.85
N ILE A 89 -4.26 13.68 -7.85
CA ILE A 89 -3.46 12.66 -7.15
C ILE A 89 -3.76 12.67 -5.64
N ALA A 90 -3.84 13.86 -5.02
CA ALA A 90 -4.19 13.97 -3.61
C ALA A 90 -5.60 13.43 -3.32
N TRP A 91 -6.60 13.73 -4.18
CA TRP A 91 -7.95 13.17 -4.05
C TRP A 91 -7.96 11.64 -4.12
N CYS A 92 -7.22 11.04 -5.04
CA CYS A 92 -7.07 9.58 -5.12
C CYS A 92 -6.47 9.00 -3.84
N ILE A 93 -5.40 9.60 -3.30
CA ILE A 93 -4.75 9.13 -2.07
C ILE A 93 -5.72 9.22 -0.88
N TYR A 94 -6.45 10.33 -0.74
CA TYR A 94 -7.46 10.48 0.33
C TYR A 94 -8.55 9.42 0.25
N ASN A 95 -9.09 9.16 -0.96
CA ASN A 95 -10.11 8.14 -1.15
C ASN A 95 -9.58 6.73 -0.82
N THR A 96 -8.35 6.40 -1.23
CA THR A 96 -7.74 5.10 -0.91
C THR A 96 -7.52 4.93 0.59
N VAL A 97 -7.01 5.94 1.29
CA VAL A 97 -6.84 5.91 2.75
C VAL A 97 -8.18 5.74 3.46
N PHE A 98 -9.21 6.46 3.01
CA PHE A 98 -10.55 6.33 3.57
C PHE A 98 -11.11 4.92 3.41
N ILE A 99 -11.00 4.33 2.22
CA ILE A 99 -11.45 2.95 1.96
C ILE A 99 -10.65 1.95 2.80
N MET A 100 -9.33 2.10 2.89
CA MET A 100 -8.49 1.22 3.71
C MET A 100 -8.87 1.25 5.18
N ILE A 101 -9.07 2.44 5.75
CA ILE A 101 -9.50 2.57 7.15
C ILE A 101 -10.89 1.94 7.32
N LEU A 102 -11.82 2.21 6.42
CA LEU A 102 -13.19 1.70 6.53
C LEU A 102 -13.24 0.17 6.43
N VAL A 103 -12.53 -0.42 5.47
CA VAL A 103 -12.51 -1.87 5.24
C VAL A 103 -11.63 -2.59 6.26
N GLY A 104 -10.52 -1.99 6.70
CA GLY A 104 -9.66 -2.57 7.74
C GLY A 104 -10.29 -2.55 9.14
N LEU A 105 -11.26 -1.65 9.38
CA LEU A 105 -11.99 -1.55 10.64
C LEU A 105 -13.27 -2.40 10.69
N LEU A 106 -13.71 -2.97 9.56
CA LEU A 106 -14.90 -3.83 9.37
C LEU A 106 -14.52 -5.32 9.33
#